data_AF-A0A7S4FZ35-F1
#
_entry.id   AF-A0A7S4FZ35-F1
#
_cell.length_a   1.000
_cell.length_b   1.000
_cell.length_c   1.000
_cell.angle_alpha   90.00
_cell.angle_beta   90.00
_cell.angle_gamma   90.00
#
_symmetry.space_group_name_H-M   'P 1'
#
loop_
_entity.id
_entity.type
_entity.pdbx_description
1 polymer ?
#
loop_
_entity_poly.entity_id
_entity_poly.type
_entity_poly.pdbx_seq_one_letter_code
_entity_poly.pdbx_strand_id
1 'polypeptide(L)'
;SGGGGGGGGSGALNSSSNEPAPHCAATSAAAKGKSTQSVPQQDTTGWHAVCPLLDCPHARKEVHADGLTVDLQAPCATCGNVGENMQCLTCHTVQCGRHVKQHMLQHHEETRHNLVCGFADLSFWCYACDSYIDS
;
A
#
# COMPACT_ATOMS: atom_id res chain seq x y z
N SER A 1 -20.21 -29.31 -51.76
CA SER A 1 -20.81 -30.04 -50.62
C SER A 1 -20.25 -29.40 -49.37
N GLY A 2 -20.91 -28.37 -48.82
CA GLY A 2 -22.02 -28.51 -47.87
C GLY A 2 -21.40 -28.38 -46.49
N GLY A 3 -21.48 -27.23 -45.82
CA GLY A 3 -22.64 -26.81 -45.00
C GLY A 3 -22.41 -27.35 -43.58
N GLY A 4 -22.62 -26.64 -42.47
CA GLY A 4 -23.20 -25.35 -42.15
C GLY A 4 -23.49 -25.34 -40.64
N GLY A 5 -23.80 -24.15 -40.09
CA GLY A 5 -24.47 -23.95 -38.80
C GLY A 5 -23.61 -24.11 -37.54
N GLY A 6 -23.75 -23.31 -36.48
CA GLY A 6 -24.72 -22.28 -36.15
C GLY A 6 -25.02 -22.29 -34.63
N GLY A 7 -25.19 -21.09 -34.04
CA GLY A 7 -25.80 -20.85 -32.71
C GLY A 7 -24.92 -21.18 -31.50
N GLY A 8 -24.94 -20.44 -30.39
CA GLY A 8 -25.83 -19.37 -29.94
C GLY A 8 -25.92 -19.40 -28.40
N GLY A 9 -25.90 -18.22 -27.78
CA GLY A 9 -26.32 -17.93 -26.41
C GLY A 9 -25.26 -18.14 -25.31
N SER A 10 -25.33 -17.52 -24.13
CA SER A 10 -26.14 -16.43 -23.56
C SER A 10 -25.69 -16.31 -22.09
N GLY A 11 -25.40 -15.10 -21.60
CA GLY A 11 -25.30 -14.79 -20.16
C GLY A 11 -24.09 -15.41 -19.43
N ALA A 12 -23.59 -14.89 -18.31
CA ALA A 12 -24.09 -13.84 -17.44
C ALA A 12 -22.89 -13.12 -16.81
N LEU A 13 -23.08 -11.84 -16.55
CA LEU A 13 -22.24 -11.00 -15.71
C LEU A 13 -22.19 -11.63 -14.31
N ASN A 14 -21.01 -11.96 -13.80
CA ASN A 14 -20.83 -12.17 -12.36
C ASN A 14 -20.20 -10.92 -11.76
N SER A 15 -21.07 -10.00 -11.35
CA SER A 15 -20.80 -9.07 -10.27
C SER A 15 -20.86 -9.86 -8.96
N SER A 16 -19.72 -10.05 -8.32
CA SER A 16 -19.69 -10.34 -6.89
C SER A 16 -18.75 -9.35 -6.25
N SER A 17 -19.37 -8.25 -5.82
CA SER A 17 -18.84 -7.29 -4.87
C SER A 17 -18.32 -8.04 -3.65
N ASN A 18 -17.00 -8.13 -3.50
CA ASN A 18 -16.43 -8.46 -2.20
C ASN A 18 -16.33 -7.13 -1.43
N GLU A 19 -17.36 -6.86 -0.64
CA GLU A 19 -17.43 -5.72 0.27
C GLU A 19 -16.18 -5.62 1.16
N PRO A 20 -15.76 -4.39 1.50
CA PRO A 20 -14.49 -4.12 2.16
C PRO A 20 -14.49 -4.60 3.62
N ALA A 21 -13.31 -4.96 4.11
CA ALA A 21 -13.09 -5.32 5.51
C ALA A 21 -13.45 -4.14 6.44
N PRO A 22 -14.40 -4.30 7.38
CA PRO A 22 -14.51 -3.41 8.52
C PRO A 22 -13.76 -4.05 9.69
N HIS A 23 -12.68 -3.42 10.16
CA HIS A 23 -12.52 -3.12 11.59
C HIS A 23 -11.18 -2.44 11.88
N CYS A 24 -11.21 -1.12 12.02
CA CYS A 24 -10.42 -0.49 13.08
C CYS A 24 -11.26 -0.62 14.37
N ALA A 25 -10.95 -1.61 15.20
CA ALA A 25 -11.63 -1.77 16.49
C ALA A 25 -11.10 -0.71 17.47
N ALA A 26 -11.72 0.47 17.50
CA ALA A 26 -11.51 1.43 18.56
C ALA A 26 -12.31 0.98 19.81
N THR A 27 -11.64 0.36 20.78
CA THR A 27 -12.22 0.07 22.09
C THR A 27 -12.45 1.38 22.85
N SER A 28 -13.71 1.77 23.02
CA SER A 28 -14.09 2.98 23.76
C SER A 28 -14.15 2.66 25.26
N ALA A 29 -13.15 3.08 26.03
CA ALA A 29 -13.23 3.12 27.48
C ALA A 29 -14.09 4.33 27.93
N ALA A 30 -15.19 4.08 28.62
CA ALA A 30 -16.08 5.12 29.14
C ALA A 30 -15.44 5.86 30.33
N ALA A 31 -14.88 7.04 30.09
CA ALA A 31 -14.54 7.99 31.13
C ALA A 31 -15.61 9.10 31.21
N LYS A 32 -16.37 9.12 32.31
CA LYS A 32 -17.26 10.24 32.67
C LYS A 32 -16.39 11.44 33.10
N GLY A 33 -16.39 12.52 32.33
CA GLY A 33 -15.74 13.78 32.68
C GLY A 33 -16.40 14.97 31.99
N LYS A 34 -16.91 15.91 32.79
CA LYS A 34 -17.58 17.15 32.36
C LYS A 34 -16.55 18.18 31.88
N SER A 35 -16.76 18.80 30.72
CA SER A 35 -16.83 20.26 30.52
C SER A 35 -16.73 20.59 29.03
N THR A 36 -17.77 21.21 28.48
CA THR A 36 -17.85 21.65 27.09
C THR A 36 -17.08 22.95 26.90
N GLN A 37 -15.90 22.87 26.27
CA GLN A 37 -15.35 24.00 25.52
C GLN A 37 -15.60 23.71 24.04
N SER A 38 -16.38 24.57 23.40
CA SER A 38 -16.75 24.46 21.99
C SER A 38 -15.52 24.75 21.11
N VAL A 39 -14.84 23.70 20.69
CA VAL A 39 -13.90 23.76 19.56
C VAL A 39 -14.73 24.07 18.30
N PRO A 40 -14.34 25.04 17.45
CA PRO A 40 -14.99 25.24 16.17
C PRO A 40 -14.98 23.93 15.39
N GLN A 41 -16.16 23.41 15.06
CA GLN A 41 -16.33 22.16 14.35
C GLN A 41 -15.79 22.34 12.92
N GLN A 42 -14.54 21.95 12.70
CA GLN A 42 -13.92 22.02 11.38
C GLN A 42 -14.68 21.07 10.46
N ASP A 43 -15.07 21.58 9.30
CA ASP A 43 -15.66 20.78 8.24
C ASP A 43 -14.58 19.84 7.68
N THR A 44 -14.60 18.57 8.12
CA THR A 44 -13.70 17.53 7.63
C THR A 44 -14.24 16.81 6.40
N THR A 45 -15.30 17.34 5.77
CA THR A 45 -15.82 16.78 4.52
C THR A 45 -14.73 16.80 3.45
N GLY A 46 -14.27 15.61 3.05
CA GLY A 46 -13.21 15.42 2.04
C GLY A 46 -11.83 15.03 2.60
N TRP A 47 -11.67 14.90 3.91
CA TRP A 47 -10.42 14.40 4.51
C TRP A 47 -10.49 12.88 4.65
N HIS A 48 -9.56 12.18 4.02
CA HIS A 48 -9.46 10.72 4.11
C HIS A 48 -8.32 10.36 5.07
N ALA A 49 -8.67 9.80 6.21
CA ALA A 49 -7.68 9.26 7.13
C ALA A 49 -7.09 7.98 6.53
N VAL A 50 -5.77 7.93 6.45
CA VAL A 50 -5.03 6.71 6.09
C VAL A 50 -4.71 5.98 7.38
N CYS A 51 -5.21 4.76 7.54
CA CYS A 51 -4.88 3.88 8.66
C CYS A 51 -3.94 2.77 8.17
N PRO A 52 -2.70 2.69 8.66
CA PRO A 52 -1.79 1.61 8.28
C PRO A 52 -2.30 0.26 8.81
N LEU A 53 -1.94 -0.82 8.11
CA LEU A 53 -2.22 -2.19 8.56
C LEU A 53 -1.23 -2.59 9.66
N LEU A 54 -1.77 -3.06 10.78
CA LEU A 54 -0.98 -3.59 11.90
C LEU A 54 -0.42 -5.00 11.63
N ASP A 55 -1.01 -5.73 10.68
CA ASP A 55 -0.54 -7.05 10.29
C ASP A 55 -0.62 -7.21 8.78
N CYS A 56 0.52 -7.61 8.19
CA CYS A 56 0.63 -7.92 6.78
C CYS A 56 1.36 -9.26 6.63
N PRO A 57 0.78 -10.27 5.96
CA PRO A 57 1.41 -11.58 5.80
C PRO A 57 2.72 -11.51 5.00
N HIS A 58 2.93 -10.44 4.23
CA HIS A 58 4.16 -10.20 3.49
C HIS A 58 5.28 -9.68 4.43
N ALA A 59 4.94 -8.90 5.48
CA ALA A 59 5.93 -8.33 6.41
C ALA A 59 6.65 -9.42 7.20
N ARG A 60 5.91 -10.44 7.63
CA ARG A 60 6.48 -11.56 8.37
C ARG A 60 7.36 -12.50 7.52
N LYS A 61 7.15 -12.51 6.20
CA LYS A 61 7.80 -13.46 5.28
C LYS A 61 9.02 -12.89 4.57
N GLU A 62 8.99 -11.60 4.25
CA GLU A 62 9.95 -10.96 3.35
C GLU A 62 10.97 -10.08 4.07
N VAL A 63 10.72 -9.71 5.33
CA VAL A 63 11.58 -8.79 6.07
C VAL A 63 12.49 -9.57 7.01
N HIS A 64 13.77 -9.62 6.68
CA HIS A 64 14.82 -9.98 7.61
C HIS A 64 15.37 -8.68 8.20
N ALA A 65 15.13 -8.43 9.50
CA ALA A 65 15.58 -7.20 10.17
C ALA A 65 17.11 -7.11 10.32
N ASP A 66 17.81 -8.21 10.08
CA ASP A 66 19.25 -8.31 10.25
C ASP A 66 19.98 -7.55 9.14
N GLY A 67 20.35 -6.29 9.41
CA GLY A 67 21.23 -5.51 8.54
C GLY A 67 20.55 -4.53 7.57
N LEU A 68 19.27 -4.21 7.75
CA LEU A 68 18.64 -3.15 6.96
C LEU A 68 19.29 -1.80 7.26
N THR A 69 20.11 -1.32 6.33
CA THR A 69 20.69 0.02 6.34
C THR A 69 20.02 0.86 5.27
N VAL A 70 19.40 1.96 5.69
CA VAL A 70 18.74 2.91 4.80
C VAL A 70 19.65 4.13 4.63
N ASP A 71 20.21 4.30 3.44
CA ASP A 71 20.90 5.53 3.03
C ASP A 71 19.91 6.41 2.24
N LEU A 72 19.44 7.48 2.87
CA LEU A 72 18.47 8.42 2.29
C LEU A 72 19.00 9.17 1.05
N GLN A 73 20.32 9.15 0.81
CA GLN A 73 20.93 9.75 -0.36
C GLN A 73 21.19 8.74 -1.49
N ALA A 74 20.88 7.46 -1.27
CA ALA A 74 21.08 6.44 -2.28
C ALA A 74 20.21 6.74 -3.52
N PRO A 75 20.81 6.78 -4.74
CA PRO A 75 20.09 7.10 -5.94
C PRO A 75 19.27 5.90 -6.43
N CYS A 76 18.23 6.18 -7.22
CA CYS A 76 17.48 5.16 -7.95
C CYS A 76 18.44 4.44 -8.91
N ALA A 77 18.52 3.11 -8.79
CA ALA A 77 19.42 2.28 -9.56
C ALA A 77 19.19 2.38 -11.08
N THR A 78 17.95 2.65 -11.50
CA THR A 78 17.61 2.74 -12.93
C THR A 78 17.81 4.14 -13.53
N CYS A 79 17.48 5.22 -12.81
CA CYS A 79 17.47 6.57 -13.39
C CYS A 79 18.28 7.64 -12.64
N GLY A 80 18.92 7.28 -11.54
CA GLY A 80 19.79 8.19 -10.78
C GLY A 80 19.07 9.23 -9.92
N ASN A 81 17.73 9.22 -9.84
CA ASN A 81 16.98 10.13 -8.96
C ASN A 81 17.46 10.02 -7.50
N VAL A 82 17.57 11.14 -6.79
CA VAL A 82 17.78 11.20 -5.33
C VAL A 82 16.57 11.90 -4.72
N GLY A 83 16.12 11.50 -3.53
CA GLY A 83 14.95 12.08 -2.86
C GLY A 83 13.82 11.08 -2.71
N GLU A 84 12.73 11.23 -3.47
CA GLU A 84 11.52 10.37 -3.45
C GLU A 84 11.79 8.93 -3.96
N ASN A 85 12.79 8.27 -3.39
CA ASN A 85 13.14 6.89 -3.62
C ASN A 85 12.52 6.00 -2.55
N MET A 86 12.52 4.72 -2.85
CA MET A 86 12.11 3.66 -1.94
C MET A 86 13.17 2.57 -1.99
N GLN A 87 13.34 1.85 -0.88
CA GLN A 87 14.22 0.69 -0.81
C GLN A 87 13.39 -0.58 -0.64
N CYS A 88 13.66 -1.58 -1.48
CA CYS A 88 13.06 -2.91 -1.35
C CYS A 88 13.53 -3.59 -0.08
N LEU A 89 12.62 -4.11 0.75
CA LEU A 89 12.99 -4.79 2.00
C LEU A 89 13.47 -6.23 1.81
N THR A 90 13.25 -6.82 0.63
CA THR A 90 13.70 -8.19 0.33
C THR A 90 15.11 -8.22 -0.27
N CYS A 91 15.44 -7.29 -1.17
CA CYS A 91 16.70 -7.31 -1.90
C CYS A 91 17.51 -6.01 -1.79
N HIS A 92 17.05 -5.03 -1.00
CA HIS A 92 17.73 -3.77 -0.69
C HIS A 92 18.03 -2.84 -1.87
N THR A 93 17.55 -3.14 -3.08
CA THR A 93 17.66 -2.23 -4.22
C THR A 93 16.88 -0.93 -3.96
N VAL A 94 17.41 0.17 -4.46
CA VAL A 94 16.81 1.50 -4.35
C VAL A 94 16.25 1.91 -5.70
N GLN A 95 14.97 2.24 -5.74
CA GLN A 95 14.29 2.68 -6.96
C GLN A 95 13.41 3.90 -6.69
N CYS A 96 13.18 4.73 -7.70
CA CYS A 96 12.37 5.93 -7.53
C CYS A 96 10.89 5.58 -7.32
N GLY A 97 10.20 6.40 -6.54
CA GLY A 97 8.81 6.25 -6.17
C GLY A 97 7.81 6.63 -7.26
N ARG A 98 6.54 6.62 -6.89
CA ARG A 98 5.41 6.74 -7.81
C ARG A 98 5.27 8.11 -8.48
N HIS A 99 5.75 9.17 -7.83
CA HIS A 99 5.66 10.54 -8.34
C HIS A 99 6.82 10.89 -9.28
N VAL A 100 7.82 10.00 -9.43
CA VAL A 100 9.00 10.22 -10.28
C VAL A 100 8.89 9.45 -11.60
N LYS A 101 9.30 8.18 -11.62
CA LYS A 101 9.25 7.30 -12.81
C LYS A 101 8.78 5.88 -12.49
N GLN A 102 8.30 5.62 -11.26
CA GLN A 102 7.69 4.34 -10.88
C GLN A 102 8.61 3.11 -11.01
N HIS A 103 9.94 3.26 -11.03
CA HIS A 103 10.83 2.10 -11.10
C HIS A 103 10.69 1.13 -9.93
N MET A 104 10.25 1.58 -8.75
CA MET A 104 9.97 0.65 -7.66
C MET A 104 8.69 -0.17 -7.90
N LEU A 105 7.69 0.38 -8.60
CA LEU A 105 6.52 -0.38 -9.01
C LEU A 105 6.91 -1.41 -10.06
N GLN A 106 7.70 -1.03 -11.07
CA GLN A 106 8.25 -1.96 -12.06
C GLN A 106 9.06 -3.07 -11.38
N HIS A 107 9.93 -2.72 -10.43
CA HIS A 107 10.69 -3.70 -9.64
C HIS A 107 9.78 -4.70 -8.91
N HIS A 108 8.69 -4.22 -8.29
CA HIS A 108 7.69 -5.10 -7.67
C HIS A 108 7.03 -6.05 -8.69
N GLU A 109 6.65 -5.56 -9.87
CA GLU A 109 6.01 -6.37 -10.91
C GLU A 109 6.94 -7.48 -11.42
N GLU A 110 8.22 -7.18 -11.60
CA GLU A 110 9.22 -8.12 -12.11
C GLU A 110 9.64 -9.17 -11.07
N THR A 111 9.77 -8.76 -9.80
CA THR A 111 10.39 -9.59 -8.76
C THR A 111 9.40 -10.18 -7.77
N ARG A 112 8.19 -9.63 -7.69
CA ARG A 112 7.18 -9.93 -6.65
C ARG A 112 7.64 -9.65 -5.22
N HIS A 113 8.67 -8.81 -5.04
CA HIS A 113 8.97 -8.23 -3.74
C HIS A 113 7.90 -7.21 -3.39
N ASN A 114 7.19 -7.41 -2.27
CA ASN A 114 5.98 -6.66 -1.98
C ASN A 114 6.25 -5.45 -1.10
N LEU A 115 7.31 -5.50 -0.29
CA LEU A 115 7.56 -4.51 0.75
C LEU A 115 8.70 -3.56 0.43
N VAL A 116 8.43 -2.29 0.67
CA VAL A 116 9.38 -1.21 0.48
C VAL A 116 9.33 -0.21 1.64
N CYS A 117 10.46 0.43 1.90
CA CYS A 117 10.57 1.59 2.79
C CYS A 117 10.75 2.86 1.96
N GLY A 118 9.93 3.89 2.19
CA GLY A 118 10.02 5.17 1.51
C GLY A 118 11.03 6.12 2.16
N PHE A 119 11.82 6.83 1.36
CA PHE A 119 12.86 7.72 1.89
C PHE A 119 12.33 9.08 2.37
N ALA A 120 11.14 9.48 1.93
CA ALA A 120 10.56 10.78 2.28
C ALA A 120 10.13 10.87 3.75
N ASP A 121 9.62 9.76 4.30
CA ASP A 121 8.98 9.71 5.61
C ASP A 121 9.25 8.41 6.38
N LEU A 122 10.11 7.53 5.85
CA LEU A 122 10.41 6.20 6.41
C LEU A 122 9.17 5.30 6.58
N SER A 123 8.08 5.61 5.88
CA SER A 123 6.89 4.77 5.88
C SER A 123 7.13 3.45 5.12
N PHE A 124 6.43 2.40 5.54
CA PHE A 124 6.45 1.11 4.86
C PHE A 124 5.21 0.94 4.00
N TRP A 125 5.42 0.46 2.78
CA TRP A 125 4.35 0.21 1.81
C TRP A 125 4.38 -1.23 1.33
N CYS A 126 3.22 -1.86 1.26
CA CYS A 126 3.05 -3.19 0.67
C CYS A 126 2.27 -3.09 -0.63
N TYR A 127 2.91 -3.39 -1.76
CA TYR A 127 2.25 -3.39 -3.07
C TYR A 127 1.16 -4.46 -3.21
N ALA A 128 1.33 -5.63 -2.58
CA ALA A 128 0.32 -6.68 -2.64
C ALA A 128 -0.94 -6.36 -1.82
N CYS A 129 -0.80 -5.59 -0.73
CA CYS A 129 -1.93 -5.17 0.10
C CYS A 129 -2.47 -3.79 -0.28
N ASP A 130 -1.80 -3.05 -1.17
CA ASP A 130 -2.11 -1.68 -1.55
C ASP A 130 -2.31 -0.76 -0.33
N SER A 131 -1.43 -0.90 0.67
CA SER A 131 -1.56 -0.21 1.95
C SER A 131 -0.22 0.06 2.62
N TYR A 132 -0.21 1.12 3.42
CA TYR A 132 0.83 1.36 4.42
C TYR A 132 0.79 0.27 5.50
N ILE A 133 1.96 -0.10 6.00
CA ILE A 133 2.15 -1.08 7.06
C ILE A 133 2.74 -0.38 8.28
N ASP A 134 2.22 -0.70 9.46
CA ASP A 134 2.77 -0.21 10.72
C ASP A 134 4.08 -0.94 11.07
N SER A 135 5.00 -0.25 11.72
CA SER A 135 6.37 -0.72 12.01
C SER A 135 6.49 -1.51 13.31
#